data_AF-A0A5K1E4B0-F1
#
_entry.id   AF-A0A5K1E4B0-F1
#
_cell.length_a   1.000
_cell.length_b   1.000
_cell.length_c   1.000
_cell.angle_alpha   90.00
_cell.angle_beta   90.00
_cell.angle_gamma   90.00
#
_symmetry.space_group_name_H-M   'P 1'
#
loop_
_entity.id
_entity.type
_entity.pdbx_description
1 polymer ?
#
loop_
_entity_poly.entity_id
_entity_poly.type
_entity_poly.pdbx_seq_one_letter_code
_entity_poly.pdbx_strand_id
1 'polypeptide(L)' 'SVKWQKELFPAVEIDTTQPPYVFKCQLYDLTGVPPERQKIMVKGGLLK' A
#
# COMPACT_ATOMS: atom_id res chain seq x y z
N SER A 1 3.71 -3.87 -7.80
CA SER A 1 4.79 -4.11 -6.83
C SER A 1 4.87 -2.94 -5.87
N VAL A 2 4.83 -3.22 -4.57
CA VAL A 2 4.97 -2.20 -3.51
C VAL A 2 6.41 -2.22 -3.02
N LYS A 3 7.03 -1.06 -2.91
CA LYS A 3 8.36 -0.93 -2.30
C LYS A 3 8.20 -0.44 -0.86
N TRP A 4 8.68 -1.22 0.10
CA TRP A 4 8.68 -0.83 1.50
C TRP A 4 10.09 -0.97 2.08
N GLN A 5 10.61 0.13 2.64
CA GLN A 5 12.01 0.24 3.07
C GLN A 5 13.00 -0.23 2.00
N LYS A 6 13.62 -1.40 2.17
CA LYS A 6 14.58 -2.01 1.22
C LYS A 6 13.99 -3.20 0.46
N GLU A 7 12.78 -3.63 0.80
CA GLU A 7 12.12 -4.78 0.20
C GLU A 7 11.13 -4.36 -0.88
N LEU A 8 11.08 -5.16 -1.94
CA LEU A 8 10.09 -5.04 -2.99
C LEU A 8 9.12 -6.21 -2.82
N PHE A 9 7.84 -5.90 -2.72
CA PHE A 9 6.74 -6.85 -2.65
C PHE A 9 6.09 -6.92 -4.04
N PRO A 10 6.53 -7.84 -4.93
CA PRO A 10 5.97 -7.99 -6.27
C PRO A 10 4.56 -8.57 -6.26
N ALA A 11 4.23 -9.40 -5.27
CA ALA A 11 2.94 -10.10 -5.14
C ALA A 11 1.78 -9.18 -4.72
N VAL A 12 2.05 -7.92 -4.36
CA VAL A 12 1.00 -6.95 -4.04
C VAL A 12 0.45 -6.36 -5.33
N GLU A 13 -0.71 -6.86 -5.73
CA GLU A 13 -1.53 -6.31 -6.80
C GLU A 13 -2.35 -5.13 -6.27
N ILE A 14 -2.31 -4.01 -7.00
CA ILE A 14 -3.05 -2.80 -6.63
C ILE A 14 -4.29 -2.75 -7.50
N ASP A 15 -5.45 -2.95 -6.89
CA ASP A 15 -6.73 -2.77 -7.56
C ASP A 15 -7.27 -1.36 -7.32
N THR A 16 -7.34 -0.55 -8.38
CA THR A 16 -7.85 0.82 -8.33
C THR A 16 -9.37 0.91 -8.41
N THR A 17 -10.06 -0.20 -8.61
CA THR A 17 -11.54 -0.25 -8.58
C THR A 17 -12.08 -0.28 -7.15
N GLN A 18 -11.23 -0.67 -6.19
CA GLN A 18 -11.58 -0.82 -4.78
C GLN A 18 -11.20 0.42 -3.96
N PRO A 19 -11.84 0.62 -2.79
CA PRO A 19 -11.48 1.70 -1.89
C PRO A 19 -10.01 1.61 -1.42
N PRO A 20 -9.29 2.75 -1.28
CA PRO A 20 -7.91 2.79 -0.81
C PRO A 20 -7.69 2.13 0.56
N TYR A 21 -8.75 2.07 1.37
CA TYR A 21 -8.72 1.43 2.68
C TYR A 21 -8.40 -0.07 2.60
N VAL A 22 -8.98 -0.79 1.64
CA VAL A 22 -8.75 -2.23 1.45
C VAL A 22 -7.26 -2.49 1.18
N PHE A 23 -6.68 -1.66 0.31
CA PHE A 23 -5.26 -1.73 -0.01
C PHE A 23 -4.35 -1.43 1.19
N LYS A 24 -4.72 -0.46 2.03
CA LYS A 24 -3.97 -0.14 3.26
C LYS A 24 -4.03 -1.29 4.28
N CYS A 25 -5.17 -1.98 4.39
CA CYS A 25 -5.29 -3.18 5.23
C CYS A 25 -4.40 -4.32 4.72
N GLN A 26 -4.38 -4.59 3.42
CA GLN A 26 -3.48 -5.60 2.85
C GLN A 26 -2.00 -5.28 3.12
N LEU A 27 -1.63 -4.01 3.10
CA LEU A 27 -0.29 -3.57 3.47
C LEU A 27 0.00 -3.67 4.97
N TYR A 28 -1.01 -3.64 5.84
CA TYR A 28 -0.81 -3.83 7.27
C TYR A 28 -0.30 -5.24 7.58
N ASP A 29 -0.84 -6.27 6.92
CA ASP A 29 -0.39 -7.65 7.10
C ASP A 29 1.08 -7.84 6.70
N LEU A 30 1.56 -7.06 5.73
CA LEU A 30 2.93 -7.12 5.23
C LEU A 30 3.91 -6.23 6.01
N THR A 31 3.47 -5.04 6.42
CA THR A 31 4.36 -4.02 7.00
C THR A 31 4.21 -3.86 8.51
N GLY A 32 3.12 -4.37 9.11
CA GLY A 32 2.72 -4.13 10.49
C GLY A 32 2.34 -2.67 10.79
N VAL A 33 2.34 -1.78 9.80
CA VAL A 33 2.04 -0.35 9.98
C VAL A 33 0.54 -0.13 9.81
N PRO A 34 -0.17 0.42 10.81
CA PRO A 34 -1.61 0.59 10.72
C PRO A 34 -2.03 1.48 9.53
N PRO A 35 -3.17 1.19 8.86
CA PRO A 35 -3.67 1.91 7.69
C PRO A 35 -3.69 3.44 7.81
N GLU A 36 -3.97 3.94 9.01
CA GLU A 36 -4.05 5.38 9.32
C GLU A 36 -2.70 6.09 9.24
N ARG A 37 -1.59 5.37 9.47
CA ARG A 37 -0.22 5.90 9.45
C ARG A 37 0.52 5.60 8.15
N GLN A 38 -0.11 4.87 7.23
CA GLN A 38 0.48 4.54 5.94
C GLN A 38 0.35 5.70 4.94
N LYS A 39 1.48 6.27 4.54
CA LYS A 39 1.56 7.27 3.48
C LYS A 39 1.94 6.58 2.16
N ILE A 40 0.93 6.28 1.34
CA ILE A 40 1.11 5.55 0.09
C ILE A 40 1.27 6.54 -1.08
N MET A 41 2.33 6.37 -1.85
CA MET A 41 2.55 7.10 -3.11
C MET A 41 2.24 6.20 -4.30
N VAL A 42 1.38 6.66 -5.19
CA VAL A 42 0.99 5.96 -6.42
C VAL A 42 1.28 6.87 -7.61
N LYS A 43 2.19 6.44 -8.50
CA LYS A 43 2.56 7.15 -9.73
C LYS A 43 2.87 8.65 -9.55
N GLY A 44 3.51 9.03 -8.44
CA GLY A 44 3.86 10.42 -8.13
C GLY A 44 2.75 11.23 -7.43
N GLY A 45 1.56 10.66 -7.25
CA GLY A 45 0.48 11.21 -6.44
C GLY A 45 0.38 10.54 -5.07
N LEU A 46 -0.18 11.27 -4.10
CA LEU A 46 -0.56 10.70 -2.81
C LEU A 46 -1.90 9.97 -2.96
N LEU A 47 -1.96 8.70 -2.58
CA LEU A 47 -3.22 7.96 -2.51
C LEU A 47 -3.99 8.45 -1.28
N LYS A 48 -5.01 9.27 -1.48
CA LYS A 48 -5.95 9.68 -0.43
C LYS A 48 -7.08 8.67 -0.30
#